data_AF-A0ABD4TRE2-F1
#
_entry.id   AF-A0ABD4TRE2-F1
#
_cell.length_a   1.000
_cell.length_b   1.000
_cell.length_c   1.000
_cell.angle_alpha   90.00
_cell.angle_beta   90.00
_cell.angle_gamma   90.00
#
_symmetry.space_group_name_H-M   'P 1'
#
loop_
_entity.id
_entity.type
_entity.pdbx_description
1 polymer ?
#
loop_
_entity_poly.entity_id
_entity_poly.type
_entity_poly.pdbx_seq_one_letter_code
_entity_poly.pdbx_strand_id
1 'polypeptide(L)'
;MLDYRNITKSPLKHTYPYGTTDTVVDLGTTAEIKETVAEVFKQQPECRRVIVPVPVGDTDGVIAAEEAGLRYVLDVTQRDGQEFSLLVAEPDWVTNQSMDIDGLELK
;
A
#
# COMPACT_ATOMS: atom_id res chain seq x y z
N MET A 1 15.48 -5.27 6.43
CA MET A 1 14.18 -4.74 6.91
C MET A 1 14.12 -3.23 6.70
N LEU A 2 13.09 -2.76 6.01
CA LEU A 2 12.91 -1.35 5.63
C LEU A 2 12.22 -0.57 6.75
N ASP A 3 12.39 0.75 6.75
CA ASP A 3 11.61 1.63 7.63
C ASP A 3 10.14 1.64 7.20
N TYR A 4 9.25 1.70 8.19
CA TYR A 4 7.82 1.79 7.94
C TYR A 4 7.13 2.66 8.98
N ARG A 5 6.04 3.28 8.56
CA ARG A 5 5.32 4.28 9.35
C ARG A 5 3.84 4.20 9.10
N ASN A 6 3.04 4.46 10.13
CA ASN A 6 1.61 4.63 9.95
C ASN A 6 1.32 5.80 8.98
N ILE A 7 0.33 5.64 8.11
CA ILE A 7 -0.03 6.62 7.08
C ILE A 7 -0.34 8.01 7.64
N THR A 8 -0.85 8.12 8.86
CA THR A 8 -1.14 9.41 9.51
C THR A 8 0.10 10.27 9.74
N LYS A 9 1.28 9.63 9.78
CA LYS A 9 2.60 10.27 9.88
C LYS A 9 3.26 10.52 8.51
N SER A 10 2.63 10.09 7.41
CA SER A 10 3.12 10.28 6.05
C SER A 10 2.43 11.47 5.36
N PRO A 11 3.14 12.23 4.49
CA PRO A 11 2.52 13.24 3.64
C PRO A 11 1.49 12.67 2.65
N LEU A 12 1.54 11.35 2.36
CA LEU A 12 0.58 10.67 1.49
C LEU A 12 -0.87 10.71 2.01
N LYS A 13 -1.08 10.97 3.30
CA LYS A 13 -2.43 11.15 3.86
C LYS A 13 -3.23 12.29 3.19
N HIS A 14 -2.54 13.20 2.51
CA HIS A 14 -3.16 14.32 1.81
C HIS A 14 -3.44 14.05 0.34
N THR A 15 -3.06 12.89 -0.18
CA THR A 15 -3.09 12.62 -1.62
C THR A 15 -4.06 11.50 -2.01
N TYR A 16 -4.51 10.67 -1.07
CA TYR A 16 -5.48 9.61 -1.35
C TYR A 16 -6.32 9.25 -0.11
N PRO A 17 -7.52 8.67 -0.28
CA PRO A 17 -8.31 8.17 0.83
C PRO A 17 -7.62 6.96 1.49
N TYR A 18 -7.26 7.10 2.78
CA TYR A 18 -6.51 6.10 3.54
C TYR A 18 -7.30 5.54 4.73
N GLY A 19 -6.98 4.32 5.14
CA GLY A 19 -7.39 3.75 6.42
C GLY A 19 -6.42 4.18 7.54
N THR A 20 -6.92 4.50 8.73
CA THR A 20 -6.07 4.95 9.85
C THR A 20 -5.03 3.93 10.30
N THR A 21 -5.23 2.66 9.93
CA THR A 21 -4.31 1.54 10.22
C THR A 21 -3.41 1.20 9.04
N ASP A 22 -3.48 1.93 7.93
CA ASP A 22 -2.60 1.71 6.79
C ASP A 22 -1.15 2.07 7.16
N THR A 23 -0.20 1.31 6.61
CA THR A 23 1.23 1.49 6.85
C THR A 23 1.95 1.79 5.54
N VAL A 24 2.87 2.74 5.56
CA VAL A 24 3.75 3.07 4.44
C VAL A 24 5.11 2.43 4.71
N VAL A 25 5.62 1.69 3.73
CA VAL A 25 6.95 1.08 3.72
C VAL A 25 7.78 1.78 2.65
N ASP A 26 9.05 2.04 2.95
CA ASP A 26 9.95 2.66 1.98
C ASP A 26 10.28 1.72 0.80
N LEU A 27 10.61 2.29 -0.36
CA LEU A 27 11.04 1.50 -1.52
C LEU A 27 12.41 0.85 -1.23
N GLY A 28 12.56 -0.41 -1.64
CA GLY A 28 13.78 -1.19 -1.52
C GLY A 28 13.81 -2.32 -2.55
N THR A 29 14.60 -3.35 -2.31
CA THR A 29 14.58 -4.55 -3.18
C THR A 29 13.33 -5.40 -2.97
N THR A 30 12.98 -6.24 -3.94
CA THR A 30 11.86 -7.20 -3.87
C THR A 30 11.86 -8.01 -2.56
N ALA A 31 13.04 -8.52 -2.15
CA ALA A 31 13.18 -9.32 -0.95
C ALA A 31 12.92 -8.51 0.33
N GLU A 32 13.44 -7.28 0.39
CA GLU A 32 13.27 -6.40 1.55
C GLU A 32 11.83 -5.92 1.70
N ILE A 33 11.17 -5.59 0.59
CA ILE A 33 9.74 -5.22 0.58
C ILE A 33 8.91 -6.39 1.09
N LYS A 34 9.12 -7.59 0.52
CA LYS A 34 8.36 -8.78 0.90
C LYS A 34 8.53 -9.15 2.38
N GLU A 35 9.76 -9.11 2.90
CA GLU A 35 10.05 -9.35 4.32
C GLU A 35 9.33 -8.32 5.21
N THR A 36 9.43 -7.03 4.86
CA THR A 36 8.87 -5.94 5.66
C THR A 36 7.34 -5.97 5.65
N VAL A 37 6.70 -6.23 4.50
CA VAL A 37 5.24 -6.37 4.37
C VAL A 37 4.71 -7.51 5.26
N ALA A 38 5.37 -8.68 5.21
CA ALA A 38 4.97 -9.82 6.02
C ALA A 38 5.10 -9.52 7.53
N GLU A 39 6.16 -8.82 7.92
CA GLU A 39 6.35 -8.41 9.31
C GLU A 39 5.33 -7.37 9.76
N VAL A 40 4.98 -6.39 8.92
CA VAL A 40 3.94 -5.40 9.23
C VAL A 40 2.60 -6.08 9.50
N PHE A 41 2.15 -6.99 8.63
CA PHE A 41 0.87 -7.68 8.86
C PHE A 41 0.88 -8.59 10.09
N LYS A 42 2.04 -9.14 10.43
CA LYS A 42 2.22 -9.96 11.64
C LYS A 42 2.18 -9.12 12.91
N GLN A 43 2.81 -7.94 12.92
CA GLN A 43 2.86 -7.06 14.09
C GLN A 43 1.60 -6.19 14.26
N GLN A 44 0.94 -5.83 13.15
CA GLN A 44 -0.23 -4.95 13.12
C GLN A 44 -1.40 -5.69 12.46
N PRO A 45 -2.10 -6.58 13.19
CA PRO A 45 -3.19 -7.38 12.62
C PRO A 45 -4.37 -6.52 12.13
N GLU A 46 -4.49 -5.27 12.58
CA GLU A 46 -5.49 -4.33 12.07
C GLU A 46 -5.07 -3.58 10.79
N CYS A 47 -3.82 -3.75 10.34
CA CYS A 47 -3.31 -3.16 9.10
C CYS A 47 -4.05 -3.76 7.91
N ARG A 48 -4.83 -2.92 7.21
CA ARG A 48 -5.58 -3.33 6.01
C ARG A 48 -4.72 -3.24 4.75
N ARG A 49 -3.79 -2.29 4.71
CA ARG A 49 -3.00 -1.96 3.53
C ARG A 49 -1.58 -1.59 3.91
N VAL A 50 -0.62 -2.18 3.21
CA VAL A 50 0.77 -1.73 3.19
C VAL A 50 1.02 -1.05 1.86
N ILE A 51 1.41 0.22 1.89
CA ILE A 51 1.66 1.06 0.73
C ILE A 51 3.16 1.23 0.53
N VAL A 52 3.65 0.99 -0.68
CA VAL A 52 5.00 1.35 -1.11
C VAL A 52 4.88 2.43 -2.19
N PRO A 53 5.27 3.68 -1.89
CA PRO A 53 5.32 4.75 -2.87
C PRO A 53 6.59 4.61 -3.72
N VAL A 54 6.40 4.53 -5.04
CA VAL A 54 7.49 4.45 -6.02
C VAL A 54 7.52 5.76 -6.82
N PRO A 55 8.67 6.44 -6.98
CA PRO A 55 8.73 7.65 -7.81
C PRO A 55 8.21 7.38 -9.23
N VAL A 56 7.39 8.28 -9.77
CA VAL A 56 6.89 8.12 -11.14
C VAL A 56 8.07 8.06 -12.13
N GLY A 57 8.05 7.04 -13.00
CA GLY A 57 9.12 6.76 -13.96
C GLY A 57 10.17 5.74 -13.48
N ASP A 58 10.18 5.40 -12.18
CA ASP A 58 11.04 4.33 -11.63
C ASP A 58 10.43 2.95 -11.93
N THR A 59 10.69 2.46 -13.15
CA THR A 59 10.12 1.19 -13.64
C THR A 59 10.67 -0.01 -12.86
N ASP A 60 11.96 0.03 -12.49
CA ASP A 60 12.60 -1.03 -11.70
C ASP A 60 11.99 -1.12 -10.29
N GLY A 61 11.70 0.03 -9.66
CA GLY A 61 11.00 0.08 -8.39
C GLY A 61 9.58 -0.49 -8.45
N VAL A 62 8.84 -0.24 -9.54
CA VAL A 62 7.51 -0.83 -9.76
C VAL A 62 7.63 -2.35 -9.87
N ILE A 63 8.54 -2.86 -10.71
CA ILE A 63 8.76 -4.29 -10.89
C ILE A 63 9.12 -4.95 -9.55
N ALA A 64 10.03 -4.34 -8.77
CA ALA A 64 10.43 -4.88 -7.48
C ALA A 64 9.26 -4.99 -6.48
N ALA A 65 8.38 -3.99 -6.45
CA ALA A 65 7.19 -4.00 -5.61
C ALA A 65 6.13 -5.01 -6.12
N GLU A 66 5.93 -5.13 -7.43
CA GLU A 66 5.01 -6.13 -8.00
C GLU A 66 5.48 -7.57 -7.74
N GLU A 67 6.76 -7.86 -7.92
CA GLU A 67 7.35 -9.16 -7.60
C GLU A 67 7.31 -9.48 -6.10
N ALA A 68 7.26 -8.45 -5.24
CA ALA A 68 7.05 -8.60 -3.81
C ALA A 68 5.57 -8.89 -3.45
N GLY A 69 4.67 -8.85 -4.43
CA GLY A 69 3.25 -9.16 -4.28
C GLY A 69 2.34 -7.95 -4.08
N LEU A 70 2.85 -6.73 -4.32
CA LEU A 70 2.05 -5.53 -4.28
C LEU A 70 1.38 -5.30 -5.64
N ARG A 71 0.24 -4.61 -5.64
CA ARG A 71 -0.46 -4.20 -6.87
C ARG A 71 -0.41 -2.69 -7.03
N TYR A 72 -0.16 -2.22 -8.25
CA TYR A 72 -0.35 -0.81 -8.59
C TYR A 72 -1.82 -0.40 -8.38
N VAL A 73 -2.04 0.78 -7.81
CA VAL A 73 -3.38 1.33 -7.56
C VAL A 73 -3.61 2.66 -8.27
N LEU A 74 -2.75 3.66 -8.04
CA LEU A 74 -2.86 4.97 -8.67
C LEU A 74 -1.55 5.75 -8.57
N ASP A 75 -1.41 6.78 -9.40
CA ASP A 75 -0.42 7.83 -9.22
C ASP A 75 -0.97 8.98 -8.37
N VAL A 76 -0.11 9.55 -7.55
CA VAL A 76 -0.43 10.70 -6.70
C VAL A 76 0.65 11.77 -6.78
N THR A 77 0.24 13.03 -6.72
CA THR A 77 1.15 14.17 -6.57
C THR A 77 1.06 14.71 -5.15
N GLN A 78 2.19 14.79 -4.45
CA GLN A 78 2.30 15.42 -3.14
C GLN A 78 2.35 16.95 -3.24
N ARG A 79 2.16 17.63 -2.10
CA ARG A 79 2.11 19.11 -2.05
C ARG A 79 3.41 19.80 -2.45
N ASP A 80 4.53 19.11 -2.31
CA ASP A 80 5.85 19.58 -2.74
C ASP A 80 6.12 19.30 -4.23
N GLY A 81 5.15 18.73 -4.94
CA GLY A 81 5.24 18.43 -6.37
C GLY A 81 5.86 17.07 -6.70
N GLN A 82 6.23 16.27 -5.70
CA GLN A 82 6.71 14.91 -5.94
C GLN A 82 5.58 14.00 -6.40
N GLU A 83 5.84 13.19 -7.42
CA GLU A 83 4.88 12.25 -8.00
C GLU A 83 5.27 10.82 -7.66
N PHE A 84 4.30 10.04 -7.16
CA PHE A 84 4.50 8.65 -6.77
C PHE A 84 3.41 7.75 -7.35
N SER A 85 3.84 6.62 -7.89
CA SER A 85 3.00 5.45 -8.14
C SER A 85 2.82 4.68 -6.83
N LEU A 86 1.57 4.50 -6.39
CA LEU A 86 1.26 3.78 -5.16
C LEU A 86 1.02 2.31 -5.46
N LEU A 87 1.89 1.46 -4.92
CA LEU A 87 1.71 0.01 -4.89
C LEU A 87 1.23 -0.43 -3.52
N VAL A 88 0.29 -1.39 -3.47
CA VAL A 88 -0.38 -1.79 -2.24
C VAL A 88 -0.37 -3.31 -2.08
N ALA A 89 0.00 -3.79 -0.90
CA ALA A 89 -0.33 -5.14 -0.44
C ALA A 89 -1.52 -5.08 0.53
N GLU A 90 -2.43 -6.05 0.39
CA GLU A 90 -3.58 -6.23 1.27
C GLU A 90 -3.54 -7.67 1.79
N PRO A 91 -3.85 -7.93 3.07
CA PRO A 91 -3.85 -9.29 3.61
C PRO A 91 -5.05 -10.07 3.05
N ASP A 92 -4.97 -11.41 3.04
CA ASP A 92 -5.97 -12.28 2.40
C ASP A 92 -7.41 -12.02 2.88
N TRP A 93 -7.61 -11.66 4.14
CA TRP A 93 -8.94 -11.37 4.67
C TRP A 93 -9.56 -10.07 4.16
N VAL A 94 -8.75 -9.14 3.62
CA VAL A 94 -9.23 -7.93 2.93
C VAL A 94 -9.58 -8.26 1.49
N THR A 95 -8.75 -9.04 0.80
CA THR A 95 -8.93 -9.38 -0.62
C THR A 95 -9.99 -10.45 -0.85
N ASN A 96 -10.25 -11.31 0.14
CA ASN A 96 -11.19 -12.42 0.06
C ASN A 96 -12.60 -12.08 0.57
N GLN A 97 -12.92 -10.79 0.82
CA GLN A 97 -14.29 -10.37 1.01
C GLN A 97 -15.01 -10.40 -0.34
N SER A 98 -15.72 -11.50 -0.60
CA SER A 98 -16.62 -11.65 -1.74
C SER A 98 -17.48 -10.40 -1.88
N MET A 99 -17.44 -9.78 -3.07
CA MET A 99 -18.36 -8.72 -3.49
C MET A 99 -19.77 -9.30 -3.74
N ASP A 100 -20.31 -10.05 -2.79
CA ASP A 100 -21.67 -10.58 -2.85
C ASP A 100 -22.62 -9.40 -2.61
N ILE A 101 -22.84 -8.61 -3.67
CA ILE A 101 -23.87 -7.58 -3.76
C ILE A 101 -25.19 -8.27 -4.18
N ASP A 102 -25.56 -9.35 -3.51
CA ASP A 102 -26.87 -9.96 -3.64
C ASP A 102 -27.66 -9.61 -2.37
N GLY A 103 -28.38 -8.47 -2.42
CA GLY A 103 -29.27 -8.08 -1.32
C GLY A 103 -29.40 -6.59 -0.99
N LEU A 104 -28.74 -5.66 -1.70
CA LEU A 104 -29.04 -4.24 -1.54
C LEU A 104 -30.36 -3.88 -2.26
N GLU A 105 -31.48 -4.15 -1.62
CA GLU A 105 -32.74 -3.49 -1.96
C GLU A 105 -32.58 -1.99 -1.64
N LEU A 106 -32.38 -1.18 -2.69
CA LEU A 106 -32.52 0.27 -2.63
C LEU A 106 -33.99 0.57 -2.27
N LYS A 107 -34.24 0.98 -1.03
CA LYS A 107 -35.52 1.56 -0.60
C LYS A 107 -35.53 3.07 -0.78
#